data_AF-A0A8I0C8U0-F1
#
_entry.id   AF-A0A8I0C8U0-F1
#
_cell.length_a   1.000
_cell.length_b   1.000
_cell.length_c   1.000
_cell.angle_alpha   90.00
_cell.angle_beta   90.00
_cell.angle_gamma   90.00
#
_symmetry.space_group_name_H-M   'P 1'
#
loop_
_entity.id
_entity.type
_entity.pdbx_description
1 polymer ?
#
loop_
_entity_poly.entity_id
_entity_poly.type
_entity_poly.pdbx_seq_one_letter_code
_entity_poly.pdbx_strand_id
1 'polypeptide(L)'
;MPAKPSPAAAFDMRLLLGSSLLAGAGISLELAWLHARETAEIYGVICGAVGGAPHCAACYAAPLLAWAGLSVLFGPQLRQRFDPARQPAQVRP
;
A
#
# COMPACT_ATOMS: atom_id res chain seq x y z
N MET A 1 27.79 -19.04 -3.03
CA MET A 1 27.10 -17.82 -3.46
C MET A 1 25.67 -18.20 -3.83
N PRO A 2 24.61 -17.62 -3.22
CA PRO A 2 23.24 -17.98 -3.59
C PRO A 2 22.99 -17.57 -5.05
N ALA A 3 22.40 -18.47 -5.84
CA ALA A 3 22.03 -18.20 -7.21
C ALA A 3 21.00 -17.06 -7.26
N LYS A 4 21.18 -16.11 -8.18
CA LYS A 4 20.23 -15.01 -8.35
C LYS A 4 18.88 -15.60 -8.82
N PRO A 5 17.76 -15.23 -8.17
CA PRO A 5 16.44 -15.75 -8.56
C PRO A 5 16.13 -15.42 -10.02
N SER A 6 15.44 -16.34 -10.69
CA SER A 6 15.00 -16.12 -12.07
C SER A 6 14.02 -14.94 -12.13
N PRO A 7 13.93 -14.24 -13.27
CA PRO A 7 13.01 -13.10 -13.42
C PRO A 7 11.55 -13.48 -13.17
N ALA A 8 11.14 -14.72 -13.50
CA ALA A 8 9.82 -15.24 -13.21
C ALA A 8 9.59 -15.38 -11.68
N ALA A 9 10.52 -16.01 -10.96
CA ALA A 9 10.42 -16.16 -9.51
C ALA A 9 10.41 -14.80 -8.77
N ALA A 10 11.12 -13.80 -9.29
CA ALA A 10 11.10 -12.45 -8.76
C ALA A 10 9.75 -11.74 -9.00
N PHE A 11 9.07 -12.04 -10.11
CA PHE A 11 7.72 -11.54 -10.39
C PHE A 11 6.68 -12.19 -9.47
N ASP A 12 6.70 -13.52 -9.35
CA ASP A 12 5.76 -14.26 -8.48
C ASP A 12 5.87 -13.80 -7.02
N MET A 13 7.10 -13.64 -6.51
CA MET A 13 7.34 -13.11 -5.17
C MET A 13 6.79 -11.70 -4.97
N ARG A 14 6.92 -10.82 -5.97
CA ARG A 14 6.33 -9.47 -5.90
C ARG A 14 4.82 -9.51 -5.92
N LEU A 15 4.23 -10.38 -6.75
CA LEU A 15 2.79 -10.51 -6.85
C LEU A 15 2.20 -11.01 -5.53
N LEU A 16 2.81 -12.05 -4.95
CA LEU A 16 2.43 -12.59 -3.64
C LEU A 16 2.59 -11.56 -2.53
N LEU A 17 3.76 -10.92 -2.41
CA LEU A 17 3.99 -9.92 -1.38
C LEU A 17 3.06 -8.70 -1.53
N GLY A 18 2.97 -8.15 -2.73
CA GLY A 18 2.14 -6.99 -3.03
C GLY A 18 0.66 -7.25 -2.79
N SER A 19 0.13 -8.39 -3.25
CA SER A 19 -1.27 -8.77 -2.99
C SER A 19 -1.54 -9.04 -1.51
N SER A 20 -0.61 -9.65 -0.79
CA SER A 20 -0.76 -9.88 0.66
C SER A 20 -0.83 -8.57 1.45
N LEU A 21 -0.05 -7.56 1.06
CA LEU A 21 -0.09 -6.22 1.65
C LEU A 21 -1.42 -5.52 1.36
N LEU A 22 -1.93 -5.64 0.13
CA LEU A 22 -3.24 -5.10 -0.23
C LEU A 22 -4.39 -5.79 0.51
N ALA A 23 -4.32 -7.11 0.68
CA ALA A 23 -5.28 -7.85 1.50
C ALA A 23 -5.24 -7.39 2.96
N GLY A 24 -4.04 -7.22 3.52
CA GLY A 24 -3.84 -6.66 4.87
C GLY A 24 -4.40 -5.24 5.00
N ALA A 25 -4.26 -4.40 3.96
CA ALA A 25 -4.84 -3.07 3.92
C ALA A 25 -6.37 -3.12 3.99
N GLY A 26 -7.01 -4.01 3.23
CA GLY A 26 -8.46 -4.22 3.24
C GLY A 26 -8.97 -4.67 4.60
N ILE A 27 -8.31 -5.67 5.21
CA ILE A 27 -8.64 -6.13 6.57
C ILE A 27 -8.51 -4.99 7.59
N SER A 28 -7.44 -4.21 7.50
CA SER A 28 -7.23 -3.06 8.39
C SER A 28 -8.30 -1.98 8.20
N LEU A 29 -8.77 -1.77 6.97
CA LEU A 29 -9.83 -0.81 6.68
C LEU A 29 -11.17 -1.27 7.29
N GLU A 30 -11.51 -2.55 7.19
CA GLU A 30 -12.72 -3.10 7.82
C GLU A 30 -12.67 -2.97 9.35
N LEU A 31 -11.52 -3.25 9.97
CA LEU A 31 -11.33 -3.04 11.41
C LEU A 31 -11.47 -1.56 11.81
N ALA A 32 -10.88 -0.65 11.02
CA ALA A 32 -11.03 0.78 11.24
C ALA A 32 -12.49 1.22 11.13
N TRP A 33 -13.23 0.67 10.18
CA TRP A 33 -14.65 0.96 9.97
C TRP A 33 -15.52 0.48 11.12
N LEU A 34 -15.35 -0.77 11.55
CA LEU A 34 -16.08 -1.34 12.69
C LEU A 34 -15.84 -0.51 13.97
N HIS A 35 -14.58 -0.16 14.23
CA HIS A 35 -14.24 0.64 15.40
C HIS A 35 -14.80 2.07 15.32
N ALA A 36 -14.77 2.70 14.15
CA ALA A 36 -15.37 4.02 13.97
C ALA A 36 -16.89 4.02 14.22
N ARG A 37 -17.59 2.93 13.86
CA ARG A 37 -19.02 2.76 14.15
C ARG A 37 -19.27 2.59 15.64
N GLU A 38 -18.49 1.75 16.31
CA GLU A 38 -18.56 1.55 17.76
C GLU A 38 -18.35 2.88 18.50
N THR A 39 -17.34 3.67 18.13
CA THR A 39 -17.11 4.99 18.75
C THR A 39 -18.25 5.95 18.49
N ALA A 40 -18.85 5.92 17.30
CA ALA A 40 -19.99 6.76 16.96
C ALA A 40 -21.24 6.39 17.79
N GLU A 41 -21.45 5.11 18.05
CA GLU A 41 -22.57 4.62 18.86
C GLU A 41 -22.41 4.98 20.35
N ILE A 42 -21.21 4.79 20.90
CA ILE A 42 -20.96 4.99 22.34
C ILE A 42 -20.76 6.47 22.70
N TYR A 43 -20.03 7.21 21.86
CA TYR A 43 -19.56 8.56 22.18
C TYR A 43 -20.16 9.64 21.26
N GLY A 44 -20.95 9.27 20.25
CA GLY A 44 -21.53 10.22 19.28
C GLY A 44 -20.51 10.82 18.31
N VAL A 45 -19.27 10.29 18.26
CA VAL A 45 -18.18 10.82 17.41
C VAL A 45 -17.42 9.70 16.71
N ILE A 46 -16.85 10.02 15.54
CA ILE A 46 -15.95 9.10 14.80
C ILE A 46 -14.49 9.33 15.19
N CYS A 47 -13.66 8.30 15.06
CA CYS A 47 -12.21 8.40 15.21
C CYS A 47 -11.64 9.49 14.28
N GLY A 48 -10.88 10.45 14.82
CA GLY A 48 -10.36 11.60 14.07
C GLY A 48 -11.31 12.80 13.96
N ALA A 49 -12.49 12.75 14.61
CA ALA A 49 -13.37 13.92 14.68
C ALA A 49 -12.69 15.10 15.39
N VAL A 50 -12.91 16.31 14.85
CA VAL A 50 -12.39 17.57 15.40
C VAL A 50 -12.92 17.71 16.83
N GLY A 51 -12.04 17.64 17.83
CA GLY A 51 -12.43 17.68 19.24
C GLY A 51 -11.78 16.64 20.16
N GLY A 52 -10.97 15.71 19.63
CA GLY A 52 -10.02 14.94 20.45
C GLY A 52 -10.12 13.42 20.40
N ALA A 53 -10.96 12.83 19.53
CA ALA A 53 -10.95 11.38 19.32
C ALA A 53 -9.73 10.98 18.46
N PRO A 54 -8.72 10.27 19.00
CA PRO A 54 -7.53 9.91 18.25
C PRO A 54 -7.85 8.87 17.15
N HIS A 55 -7.05 8.84 16.08
CA HIS A 55 -7.10 7.74 15.12
C HIS A 55 -6.58 6.45 15.77
N CYS A 56 -7.24 5.33 15.47
CA CYS A 56 -6.76 4.02 15.88
C CYS A 56 -5.65 3.52 14.95
N ALA A 57 -4.88 2.52 15.39
CA ALA A 57 -3.79 1.93 14.60
C ALA A 57 -4.29 1.41 13.23
N ALA A 58 -5.51 0.89 13.17
CA ALA A 58 -6.10 0.37 11.94
C ALA A 58 -6.32 1.46 10.87
N CYS A 59 -6.66 2.70 11.28
CA CYS A 59 -6.77 3.85 10.38
C CYS A 59 -5.43 4.22 9.74
N TYR A 60 -4.32 4.00 10.43
CA TYR A 60 -2.97 4.26 9.90
C TYR A 60 -2.42 3.08 9.10
N ALA A 61 -2.66 1.85 9.56
CA ALA A 61 -2.15 0.65 8.92
C ALA A 61 -2.76 0.45 7.53
N ALA A 62 -4.05 0.74 7.34
CA ALA A 62 -4.72 0.61 6.04
C ALA A 62 -4.01 1.39 4.90
N PRO A 63 -3.83 2.73 4.98
CA PRO A 63 -3.15 3.48 3.92
C PRO A 63 -1.67 3.10 3.76
N LEU A 64 -0.96 2.79 4.86
CA LEU A 64 0.44 2.39 4.80
C LEU A 64 0.62 1.06 4.06
N LEU A 65 -0.20 0.06 4.39
CA LEU A 65 -0.19 -1.25 3.72
C LEU A 65 -0.63 -1.14 2.27
N ALA A 66 -1.64 -0.32 1.98
CA ALA A 66 -2.08 -0.07 0.61
C ALA A 66 -0.94 0.53 -0.23
N TRP A 67 -0.28 1.55 0.31
CA TRP A 67 0.83 2.21 -0.37
C TRP A 67 2.05 1.29 -0.55
N ALA A 68 2.38 0.50 0.48
CA ALA A 68 3.44 -0.50 0.40
C ALA A 68 3.13 -1.57 -0.66
N GLY A 69 1.92 -2.12 -0.67
CA GLY A 69 1.48 -3.12 -1.64
C GLY A 69 1.54 -2.60 -3.08
N LEU A 70 1.02 -1.39 -3.33
CA LEU A 70 1.11 -0.73 -4.63
C LEU A 70 2.57 -0.48 -5.04
N SER A 71 3.41 -0.06 -4.10
CA SER A 71 4.84 0.18 -4.37
C SER A 71 5.59 -1.10 -4.73
N VAL A 72 5.27 -2.23 -4.07
CA VAL A 72 5.84 -3.55 -4.40
C VAL A 72 5.42 -4.02 -5.79
N LEU A 73 4.14 -3.84 -6.15
CA LEU A 73 3.60 -4.28 -7.44
C LEU A 73 4.06 -3.40 -8.61
N PHE A 74 4.06 -2.08 -8.42
CA PHE A 74 4.19 -1.11 -9.51
C PHE A 74 5.50 -0.31 -9.50
N GLY A 75 6.25 -0.35 -8.39
CA GLY A 75 7.53 0.36 -8.24
C GLY A 75 8.54 0.10 -9.36
N PRO A 76 8.71 -1.15 -9.85
CA PRO A 76 9.60 -1.43 -10.97
C PRO A 76 9.17 -0.75 -12.28
N GLN A 77 7.88 -0.73 -12.64
CA GLN A 77 7.42 -0.06 -13.86
C GLN A 77 7.56 1.47 -13.74
N LEU A 78 7.24 2.03 -12.57
CA LEU A 78 7.43 3.46 -12.30
C LEU A 78 8.91 3.85 -12.45
N ARG A 79 9.82 3.07 -11.84
CA ARG A 79 11.26 3.32 -11.95
C ARG A 79 11.75 3.24 -13.40
N GLN A 80 11.23 2.32 -14.21
CA GLN A 80 11.60 2.23 -15.63
C GLN A 80 11.07 3.39 -16.49
N ARG A 81 9.89 3.93 -16.17
CA ARG A 81 9.32 5.09 -16.88
C ARG A 81 10.07 6.38 -16.59
N PHE A 82 10.58 6.53 -15.37
CA PHE A 82 11.29 7.72 -14.92
C PHE A 82 12.82 7.54 -14.92
N ASP A 83 13.33 6.49 -15.58
CA ASP A 83 14.77 6.28 -15.74
C ASP A 83 15.33 7.32 -16.73
N PRO A 84 16.16 8.29 -16.27
CA PRO A 84 16.72 9.32 -17.14
C PRO A 84 17.61 8.72 -18.24
N ALA A 85 18.17 7.54 -18.02
CA ALA A 85 19.01 6.85 -19.00
C ALA A 85 18.23 6.28 -20.19
N ARG A 86 16.89 6.12 -20.07
CA ARG A 86 16.01 5.66 -21.16
C ARG A 86 15.32 6.79 -21.94
N GLN A 87 15.34 8.02 -21.42
CA GLN A 87 14.74 9.18 -22.08
C GLN A 87 15.43 9.66 -23.38
N PRO A 88 16.75 9.51 -23.62
CA PRO A 88 17.36 10.04 -24.85
C PRO A 88 17.02 9.25 -26.12
N ALA A 89 16.38 8.07 -26.02
CA ALA A 89 16.00 7.28 -27.19
C ALA A 89 14.69 7.73 -27.87
N GLN A 90 13.88 8.57 -27.21
CA GLN A 90 12.58 9.04 -27.71
C GLN A 90 12.63 10.42 -28.40
N VAL A 91 13.80 11.07 -28.44
CA VAL A 91 14.01 12.35 -29.13
C VAL A 91 14.93 12.12 -30.32
N ARG A 92 14.40 11.53 -31.39
CA ARG A 92 15.00 11.69 -32.72
C ARG A 92 13.88 12.16 -33.68
N PRO A 93 14.03 13.34 -34.29
CA PRO A 93 13.08 13.84 -35.29
C PRO A 93 13.08 12.98 -36.56
#